data_AF-A0A0D2WW55-F1
#
_entry.id   AF-A0A0D2WW55-F1
#
_cell.length_a   1.000
_cell.length_b   1.000
_cell.length_c   1.000
_cell.angle_alpha   90.00
_cell.angle_beta   90.00
_cell.angle_gamma   90.00
#
_symmetry.space_group_name_H-M   'P 1'
#
loop_
_entity.id
_entity.type
_entity.pdbx_description
1 polymer ?
#
loop_
_entity_poly.entity_id
_entity_poly.type
_entity_poly.pdbx_seq_one_letter_code
_entity_poly.pdbx_strand_id
1 'polypeptide(L)'
;MAAEAARVALRCNDAWSTGQLDLSACQLTSLPLGVFTLVREVKVTSVDLSDNIMSKLTPKIAQLAHVQVLSLARNKLTSLPDEMGALSELRSLNLAGNKLTQLPDVISTLTGLESLDLSGNDIVSIDVPTVLGPLKSLNVLNINGNCLDANTISSLWQLRCNTTIDDNRTPPQPGDLPITHTTTRHTQLSYK
;
A
#
# COMPACT_ATOMS: atom_id res chain seq x y z
N MET A 1 6.52 -2.09 -27.84
CA MET A 1 6.57 -3.56 -27.88
C MET A 1 7.99 -4.13 -27.99
N ALA A 2 8.75 -4.00 -29.08
CA ALA A 2 10.08 -4.66 -29.18
C ALA A 2 11.14 -4.11 -28.20
N ALA A 3 11.23 -2.79 -28.03
CA ALA A 3 12.16 -2.17 -27.08
C ALA A 3 11.80 -2.45 -25.60
N GLU A 4 10.51 -2.59 -25.32
CA GLU A 4 9.98 -2.87 -23.98
C GLU A 4 10.28 -4.31 -23.55
N ALA A 5 10.06 -5.28 -24.46
CA ALA A 5 10.40 -6.67 -24.24
C ALA A 5 11.91 -6.89 -24.02
N ALA A 6 12.77 -6.17 -24.76
CA ALA A 6 14.23 -6.26 -24.59
C ALA A 6 14.72 -5.70 -23.24
N ARG A 7 14.11 -4.59 -22.77
CA ARG A 7 14.43 -3.99 -21.46
C ARG A 7 14.00 -4.89 -20.31
N VAL A 8 12.81 -5.49 -20.42
CA VAL A 8 12.29 -6.46 -19.45
C VAL A 8 13.20 -7.69 -19.41
N ALA A 9 13.56 -8.25 -20.56
CA ALA A 9 14.38 -9.47 -20.64
C ALA A 9 15.74 -9.34 -19.94
N LEU A 10 16.41 -8.17 -20.04
CA LEU A 10 17.68 -7.93 -19.36
C LEU A 10 17.55 -7.96 -17.83
N ARG A 11 16.46 -7.41 -17.28
CA ARG A 11 16.26 -7.35 -15.83
C ARG A 11 15.63 -8.62 -15.24
N CYS A 12 15.01 -9.45 -16.08
CA CYS A 12 14.61 -10.79 -15.70
C CYS A 12 15.82 -11.66 -15.31
N ASN A 13 16.98 -11.46 -15.95
CA ASN A 13 18.22 -12.21 -15.67
C ASN A 13 18.69 -12.13 -14.21
N ASP A 14 18.44 -11.01 -13.54
CA ASP A 14 18.85 -10.82 -12.15
C ASP A 14 17.93 -11.54 -11.16
N ALA A 15 16.67 -11.77 -11.54
CA ALA A 15 15.66 -12.38 -10.67
C ALA A 15 15.99 -13.82 -10.27
N TRP A 16 16.70 -14.57 -11.13
CA TRP A 16 17.13 -15.96 -10.87
C TRP A 16 18.08 -16.09 -9.68
N SER A 17 18.80 -15.02 -9.32
CA SER A 17 19.82 -15.05 -8.27
C SER A 17 19.35 -14.47 -6.93
N THR A 18 18.41 -13.53 -6.96
CA THR A 18 18.02 -12.75 -5.77
C THR A 18 16.58 -13.00 -5.31
N GLY A 19 15.74 -13.61 -6.14
CA GLY A 19 14.29 -13.64 -5.91
C GLY A 19 13.64 -12.26 -6.02
N GLN A 20 14.33 -11.28 -6.59
CA GLN A 20 13.85 -9.91 -6.78
C GLN A 20 13.77 -9.61 -8.27
N LEU A 21 12.62 -9.11 -8.71
CA LEU A 21 12.39 -8.70 -10.09
C LEU A 21 12.27 -7.18 -10.15
N ASP A 22 13.29 -6.55 -10.71
CA ASP A 22 13.29 -5.11 -10.95
C ASP A 22 12.81 -4.82 -12.37
N LEU A 23 11.66 -4.15 -12.49
CA LEU A 23 11.10 -3.63 -13.73
C LEU A 23 10.87 -2.12 -13.63
N SER A 24 11.61 -1.46 -12.75
CA SER A 24 11.55 -0.02 -12.57
C SER A 24 12.03 0.74 -13.80
N ALA A 25 11.49 1.94 -14.02
CA ALA A 25 11.90 2.85 -15.09
C ALA A 25 11.87 2.23 -16.50
N CYS A 26 10.99 1.26 -16.74
CA CYS A 26 10.88 0.54 -18.02
C CYS A 26 9.89 1.17 -19.00
N GLN A 27 9.22 2.26 -18.61
CA GLN A 27 8.14 2.93 -19.36
C GLN A 27 6.93 2.02 -19.60
N LEU A 28 6.70 1.06 -18.70
CA LEU A 28 5.61 0.11 -18.80
C LEU A 28 4.27 0.82 -18.67
N THR A 29 3.34 0.50 -19.56
CA THR A 29 1.92 0.84 -19.40
C THR A 29 1.13 -0.27 -18.72
N SER A 30 1.63 -1.50 -18.79
CA SER A 30 1.05 -2.70 -18.19
C SER A 30 2.12 -3.78 -18.01
N LEU A 31 1.83 -4.78 -17.17
CA LEU A 31 2.71 -5.94 -17.01
C LEU A 31 2.65 -6.86 -18.23
N PRO A 32 3.80 -7.18 -18.87
CA PRO A 32 3.83 -8.10 -20.00
C PRO A 32 3.51 -9.54 -19.55
N LEU A 33 2.80 -10.30 -20.37
CA LEU A 33 2.36 -11.66 -20.02
C LEU A 33 3.50 -12.60 -19.57
N GLY A 34 4.68 -12.48 -20.15
CA GLY A 34 5.84 -13.31 -19.80
C GLY A 34 6.33 -13.13 -18.37
N VAL A 35 6.03 -11.99 -17.73
CA VAL A 35 6.46 -11.70 -16.35
C VAL A 35 5.84 -12.67 -15.35
N PHE A 36 4.59 -13.08 -15.58
CA PHE A 36 3.86 -13.93 -14.65
C PHE A 36 4.39 -15.37 -14.68
N THR A 37 4.85 -15.83 -15.84
CA THR A 37 5.54 -17.12 -15.97
C THR A 37 6.85 -17.08 -15.17
N LEU A 38 7.64 -16.01 -15.34
CA LEU A 38 8.92 -15.85 -14.64
C LEU A 38 8.74 -15.82 -13.11
N VAL A 39 7.81 -15.02 -12.60
CA VAL A 39 7.56 -14.89 -11.15
C VAL A 39 7.23 -16.24 -10.52
N ARG A 40 6.48 -17.09 -11.24
CA ARG A 40 6.11 -18.44 -10.78
C ARG A 40 7.28 -19.42 -10.80
N GLU A 41 8.10 -19.40 -11.84
CA GLU A 41 9.22 -20.35 -11.99
C GLU A 41 10.39 -20.03 -11.05
N VAL A 42 10.64 -18.74 -10.83
CA VAL A 42 11.84 -18.26 -10.12
C VAL A 42 11.58 -17.97 -8.65
N LYS A 43 10.34 -18.14 -8.17
CA LYS A 43 9.90 -17.81 -6.80
C LYS A 43 10.30 -16.38 -6.39
N VAL A 44 9.96 -15.43 -7.25
CA VAL A 44 10.21 -14.01 -6.97
C VAL A 44 9.35 -13.57 -5.78
N THR A 45 9.98 -13.02 -4.75
CA THR A 45 9.33 -12.51 -3.53
C THR A 45 9.25 -10.99 -3.51
N SER A 46 10.05 -10.30 -4.32
CA SER A 46 10.04 -8.84 -4.43
C SER A 46 9.90 -8.42 -5.89
N VAL A 47 8.95 -7.52 -6.18
CA VAL A 47 8.72 -6.98 -7.52
C VAL A 47 8.73 -5.46 -7.46
N ASP A 48 9.65 -4.83 -8.18
CA ASP A 48 9.70 -3.38 -8.33
C ASP A 48 9.17 -2.96 -9.71
N LEU A 49 8.08 -2.20 -9.71
CA LEU A 49 7.43 -1.62 -10.88
C LEU A 49 7.44 -0.08 -10.81
N SER A 50 8.31 0.49 -10.00
CA SER A 50 8.38 1.94 -9.82
C SER A 50 8.80 2.68 -11.09
N ASP A 51 8.52 3.99 -11.17
CA ASP A 51 8.96 4.86 -12.28
C ASP A 51 8.46 4.40 -13.66
N ASN A 52 7.29 3.79 -13.72
CA ASN A 52 6.62 3.42 -14.96
C ASN A 52 5.49 4.42 -15.28
N ILE A 53 4.70 4.14 -16.31
CA ILE A 53 3.60 5.01 -16.76
C ILE A 53 2.25 4.30 -16.66
N MET A 54 2.14 3.35 -15.72
CA MET A 54 0.93 2.57 -15.51
C MET A 54 -0.17 3.48 -14.93
N SER A 55 -1.29 3.60 -15.63
CA SER A 55 -2.47 4.32 -15.15
C SER A 55 -3.48 3.43 -14.45
N LYS A 56 -3.42 2.12 -14.72
CA LYS A 56 -4.28 1.09 -14.12
C LYS A 56 -3.49 -0.20 -13.96
N LEU A 57 -3.82 -0.98 -12.94
CA LEU A 57 -3.40 -2.37 -12.83
C LEU A 57 -4.46 -3.28 -13.44
N THR A 58 -4.03 -4.34 -14.09
CA THR A 58 -4.94 -5.37 -14.62
C THR A 58 -5.25 -6.42 -13.55
N PRO A 59 -6.39 -7.13 -13.62
CA PRO A 59 -6.72 -8.27 -12.74
C PRO A 59 -5.63 -9.34 -12.60
N LYS A 60 -4.73 -9.44 -13.60
CA LYS A 60 -3.58 -10.36 -13.58
C LYS A 60 -2.60 -10.10 -12.44
N ILE A 61 -2.70 -8.97 -11.72
CA ILE A 61 -1.90 -8.72 -10.51
C ILE A 61 -2.07 -9.83 -9.47
N ALA A 62 -3.23 -10.51 -9.42
CA ALA A 62 -3.47 -11.67 -8.56
C ALA A 62 -2.49 -12.83 -8.79
N GLN A 63 -1.83 -12.90 -9.95
CA GLN A 63 -0.80 -13.93 -10.21
C GLN A 63 0.49 -13.70 -9.41
N LEU A 64 0.61 -12.55 -8.73
CA LEU A 64 1.69 -12.24 -7.81
C LEU A 64 1.35 -12.64 -6.35
N ALA A 65 0.44 -13.59 -6.14
CA ALA A 65 -0.06 -14.00 -4.81
C ALA A 65 1.04 -14.37 -3.78
N HIS A 66 2.22 -14.77 -4.27
CA HIS A 66 3.37 -15.19 -3.46
C HIS A 66 4.35 -14.04 -3.13
N VAL A 67 4.16 -12.87 -3.74
CA VAL A 67 5.06 -11.73 -3.60
C VAL A 67 4.86 -11.11 -2.22
N GLN A 68 5.97 -10.83 -1.54
CA GLN A 68 6.03 -10.21 -0.22
C GLN A 68 6.28 -8.71 -0.29
N VAL A 69 6.97 -8.25 -1.33
CA VAL A 69 7.29 -6.82 -1.52
C VAL A 69 6.86 -6.39 -2.91
N LEU A 70 5.98 -5.40 -3.00
CA LEU A 70 5.52 -4.82 -4.26
C LEU A 70 5.71 -3.31 -4.23
N SER A 71 6.53 -2.81 -5.14
CA SER A 71 6.69 -1.37 -5.36
C SER A 71 6.00 -0.96 -6.65
N LEU A 72 5.08 -0.01 -6.56
CA LEU A 72 4.33 0.62 -7.64
C LEU A 72 4.53 2.15 -7.62
N ALA A 73 5.59 2.61 -6.93
CA ALA A 73 5.85 4.02 -6.72
C ALA A 73 6.04 4.79 -8.04
N ARG A 74 5.73 6.08 -8.05
CA ARG A 74 5.97 6.98 -9.19
C ARG A 74 5.35 6.44 -10.50
N ASN A 75 4.11 5.99 -10.43
CA ASN A 75 3.28 5.63 -11.58
C ASN A 75 2.15 6.67 -11.75
N LYS A 76 1.09 6.33 -12.50
CA LYS A 76 -0.08 7.20 -12.72
C LYS A 76 -1.37 6.54 -12.24
N LEU A 77 -1.29 5.64 -11.27
CA LEU A 77 -2.43 4.85 -10.80
C LEU A 77 -3.49 5.75 -10.17
N THR A 78 -4.72 5.63 -10.64
CA THR A 78 -5.88 6.34 -10.07
C THR A 78 -6.78 5.44 -9.22
N SER A 79 -6.63 4.12 -9.37
CA SER A 79 -7.39 3.11 -8.64
C SER A 79 -6.59 1.81 -8.56
N LEU A 80 -6.97 0.94 -7.63
CA LEU A 80 -6.44 -0.41 -7.49
C LEU A 80 -7.56 -1.43 -7.79
N PRO A 81 -7.25 -2.56 -8.44
CA PRO A 81 -8.23 -3.59 -8.76
C PRO A 81 -8.52 -4.49 -7.55
N ASP A 82 -9.73 -5.04 -7.46
CA ASP A 82 -10.16 -5.92 -6.37
C ASP A 82 -9.30 -7.20 -6.28
N GLU A 83 -8.74 -7.63 -7.40
CA GLU A 83 -7.83 -8.79 -7.47
C GLU A 83 -6.52 -8.58 -6.70
N MET A 84 -6.21 -7.35 -6.27
CA MET A 84 -5.10 -7.13 -5.33
C MET A 84 -5.29 -7.87 -4.01
N GLY A 85 -6.53 -8.20 -3.61
CA GLY A 85 -6.77 -8.96 -2.39
C GLY A 85 -6.24 -10.40 -2.42
N ALA A 86 -5.84 -10.90 -3.60
CA ALA A 86 -5.19 -12.21 -3.73
C ALA A 86 -3.72 -12.22 -3.25
N LEU A 87 -3.11 -11.06 -2.98
CA LEU A 87 -1.71 -10.92 -2.58
C LEU A 87 -1.56 -11.17 -1.07
N SER A 88 -1.97 -12.36 -0.60
CA SER A 88 -2.08 -12.69 0.83
C SER A 88 -0.74 -12.71 1.57
N GLU A 89 0.37 -12.91 0.86
CA GLU A 89 1.73 -12.93 1.42
C GLU A 89 2.39 -11.54 1.46
N LEU A 90 1.72 -10.50 0.98
CA LEU A 90 2.31 -9.17 0.86
C LEU A 90 2.57 -8.57 2.25
N ARG A 91 3.83 -8.19 2.49
CA ARG A 91 4.32 -7.52 3.71
C ARG A 91 4.58 -6.04 3.49
N SER A 92 5.02 -5.66 2.29
CA SER A 92 5.33 -4.26 1.97
C SER A 92 4.72 -3.85 0.64
N LEU A 93 3.96 -2.76 0.66
CA LEU A 93 3.32 -2.16 -0.50
C LEU A 93 3.70 -0.69 -0.59
N ASN A 94 4.37 -0.31 -1.69
CA ASN A 94 4.71 1.07 -1.97
C ASN A 94 3.87 1.60 -3.14
N LEU A 95 3.01 2.57 -2.86
CA LEU A 95 2.14 3.27 -3.81
C LEU A 95 2.47 4.77 -3.88
N ALA A 96 3.63 5.19 -3.37
CA ALA A 96 4.01 6.59 -3.29
C ALA A 96 4.08 7.26 -4.68
N GLY A 97 3.72 8.54 -4.79
CA GLY A 97 3.82 9.29 -6.04
C GLY A 97 2.88 8.80 -7.15
N ASN A 98 1.67 8.37 -6.79
CA ASN A 98 0.61 8.02 -7.74
C ASN A 98 -0.48 9.11 -7.75
N LYS A 99 -1.67 8.81 -8.29
CA LYS A 99 -2.81 9.74 -8.40
C LYS A 99 -4.05 9.16 -7.72
N LEU A 100 -3.85 8.43 -6.63
CA LEU A 100 -4.94 7.84 -5.87
C LEU A 100 -5.70 8.94 -5.14
N THR A 101 -7.01 9.03 -5.33
CA THR A 101 -7.88 9.97 -4.61
C THR A 101 -8.54 9.35 -3.38
N GLN A 102 -8.59 8.01 -3.35
CA GLN A 102 -9.13 7.20 -2.26
C GLN A 102 -8.30 5.93 -2.13
N LEU A 103 -8.27 5.37 -0.92
CA LEU A 103 -7.71 4.05 -0.66
C LEU A 103 -8.85 3.02 -0.75
N PRO A 104 -8.82 2.08 -1.71
CA PRO A 104 -9.91 1.12 -1.88
C PRO A 104 -9.94 0.05 -0.79
N ASP A 105 -11.14 -0.45 -0.48
CA ASP A 105 -11.40 -1.44 0.58
C ASP A 105 -10.63 -2.74 0.39
N VAL A 106 -10.22 -3.07 -0.83
CA VAL A 106 -9.36 -4.23 -1.13
C VAL A 106 -8.10 -4.26 -0.27
N ILE A 107 -7.57 -3.10 0.13
CA ILE A 107 -6.38 -3.02 1.00
C ILE A 107 -6.64 -3.70 2.35
N SER A 108 -7.87 -3.65 2.87
CA SER A 108 -8.26 -4.32 4.13
C SER A 108 -8.06 -5.84 4.11
N THR A 109 -8.03 -6.46 2.93
CA THR A 109 -7.84 -7.90 2.77
C THR A 109 -6.38 -8.32 2.94
N LEU A 110 -5.45 -7.37 2.81
CA LEU A 110 -4.00 -7.58 2.95
C LEU A 110 -3.58 -7.61 4.42
N THR A 111 -4.22 -8.47 5.22
CA THR A 111 -4.04 -8.53 6.69
C THR A 111 -2.60 -8.80 7.16
N GLY A 112 -1.78 -9.34 6.27
CA GLY A 112 -0.35 -9.57 6.47
C GLY A 112 0.56 -8.36 6.24
N LEU A 113 0.01 -7.22 5.79
CA LEU A 113 0.78 -6.04 5.41
C LEU A 113 1.40 -5.37 6.64
N GLU A 114 2.70 -5.14 6.58
CA GLU A 114 3.51 -4.54 7.65
C GLU A 114 3.92 -3.10 7.35
N SER A 115 4.07 -2.77 6.06
CA SER A 115 4.44 -1.44 5.59
C SER A 115 3.58 -1.01 4.41
N LEU A 116 3.00 0.19 4.50
CA LEU A 116 2.21 0.81 3.44
C LEU A 116 2.68 2.25 3.22
N ASP A 117 3.15 2.56 2.01
CA ASP A 117 3.48 3.92 1.61
C ASP A 117 2.47 4.45 0.58
N LEU A 118 1.75 5.49 0.96
CA LEU A 118 0.77 6.21 0.15
C LEU A 118 1.20 7.66 -0.09
N SER A 119 2.44 8.02 0.21
CA SER A 119 2.88 9.41 0.16
C SER A 119 2.82 10.01 -1.24
N GLY A 120 2.58 11.32 -1.36
CA GLY A 120 2.49 12.00 -2.65
C GLY A 120 1.39 11.47 -3.55
N ASN A 121 0.19 11.24 -2.99
CA ASN A 121 -1.04 10.95 -3.72
C ASN A 121 -2.05 12.08 -3.48
N ASP A 122 -3.24 11.98 -4.09
CA ASP A 122 -4.31 12.96 -3.97
C ASP A 122 -5.41 12.49 -2.99
N ILE A 123 -5.07 11.67 -1.98
CA ILE A 123 -6.06 11.03 -1.09
C ILE A 123 -6.70 12.09 -0.20
N VAL A 124 -8.03 12.14 -0.22
CA VAL A 124 -8.83 13.09 0.58
C VAL A 124 -9.41 12.45 1.84
N SER A 125 -9.78 11.18 1.76
CA SER A 125 -10.39 10.47 2.89
C SER A 125 -9.99 9.00 2.91
N ILE A 126 -9.87 8.44 4.11
CA ILE A 126 -9.68 7.01 4.33
C ILE A 126 -10.69 6.60 5.41
N ASP A 127 -11.50 5.57 5.14
CA ASP A 127 -12.33 4.96 6.18
C ASP A 127 -11.43 4.08 7.06
N VAL A 128 -10.81 4.72 8.05
CA VAL A 128 -9.78 4.12 8.88
C VAL A 128 -10.28 2.86 9.62
N PRO A 129 -11.45 2.84 10.28
CA PRO A 129 -11.97 1.63 10.93
C PRO A 129 -12.14 0.43 10.00
N THR A 130 -12.59 0.63 8.77
CA THR A 130 -12.91 -0.47 7.84
C THR A 130 -11.71 -0.87 6.98
N VAL A 131 -10.90 0.09 6.53
CA VAL A 131 -9.77 -0.16 5.62
C VAL A 131 -8.50 -0.50 6.38
N LEU A 132 -8.12 0.31 7.37
CA LEU A 132 -6.87 0.14 8.11
C LEU A 132 -7.05 -0.68 9.40
N GLY A 133 -8.25 -0.65 9.99
CA GLY A 133 -8.57 -1.41 11.20
C GLY A 133 -8.27 -2.92 11.11
N PRO A 134 -8.53 -3.61 9.98
CA PRO A 134 -8.19 -5.03 9.80
C PRO A 134 -6.69 -5.32 9.67
N LEU A 135 -5.85 -4.33 9.36
CA LEU A 135 -4.41 -4.50 9.12
C LEU A 135 -3.61 -4.58 10.42
N LYS A 136 -3.82 -5.67 11.18
CA LYS A 136 -3.23 -5.85 12.51
C LYS A 136 -1.70 -5.93 12.52
N SER A 137 -1.10 -6.24 11.37
CA SER A 137 0.36 -6.33 11.22
C SER A 137 1.01 -5.01 10.79
N LEU A 138 0.22 -3.97 10.49
CA LEU A 138 0.72 -2.72 9.91
C LEU A 138 1.50 -1.90 10.94
N ASN A 139 2.81 -1.83 10.75
CA ASN A 139 3.74 -1.15 11.65
C ASN A 139 4.16 0.21 11.11
N VAL A 140 4.15 0.38 9.79
CA VAL A 140 4.58 1.60 9.10
C VAL A 140 3.50 2.04 8.11
N LEU A 141 3.01 3.26 8.29
CA LEU A 141 2.09 3.91 7.35
C LEU A 141 2.61 5.31 7.02
N ASN A 142 2.95 5.53 5.75
CA ASN A 142 3.34 6.84 5.25
C ASN A 142 2.21 7.43 4.40
N ILE A 143 1.68 8.58 4.80
CA ILE A 143 0.55 9.26 4.14
C ILE A 143 0.90 10.71 3.81
N ASN A 144 2.19 11.06 3.86
CA ASN A 144 2.69 12.38 3.57
C ASN A 144 2.28 12.90 2.20
N GLY A 145 2.09 14.21 2.07
CA GLY A 145 1.76 14.80 0.76
C GLY A 145 0.41 14.35 0.18
N ASN A 146 -0.55 13.96 1.04
CA ASN A 146 -1.96 13.78 0.70
C ASN A 146 -2.83 14.91 1.25
N CYS A 147 -4.04 15.08 0.71
CA CYS A 147 -4.99 16.13 1.09
C CYS A 147 -6.07 15.62 2.07
N LEU A 148 -5.66 14.89 3.11
CA LEU A 148 -6.58 14.25 4.05
C LEU A 148 -7.45 15.24 4.83
N ASP A 149 -8.75 14.94 4.92
CA ASP A 149 -9.74 15.68 5.70
C ASP A 149 -9.57 15.51 7.22
N ALA A 150 -10.20 16.40 7.99
CA ALA A 150 -10.08 16.44 9.45
C ALA A 150 -10.57 15.15 10.14
N ASN A 151 -11.58 14.50 9.57
CA ASN A 151 -12.15 13.27 10.12
C ASN A 151 -11.16 12.11 9.99
N THR A 152 -10.58 11.95 8.80
CA THR A 152 -9.57 10.92 8.52
C THR A 152 -8.35 11.10 9.40
N ILE A 153 -7.86 12.33 9.56
CA ILE A 153 -6.77 12.63 10.49
C ILE A 153 -7.18 12.20 11.90
N SER A 154 -8.35 12.63 12.39
CA SER A 154 -8.82 12.28 13.73
C SER A 154 -8.90 10.77 13.96
N SER A 155 -9.36 10.00 12.97
CA SER A 155 -9.41 8.54 13.04
C SER A 155 -8.02 7.87 12.96
N LEU A 156 -7.11 8.37 12.12
CA LEU A 156 -5.73 7.90 12.07
C LEU A 156 -5.02 8.08 13.42
N TRP A 157 -5.32 9.19 14.09
CA TRP A 157 -4.80 9.51 15.42
C TRP A 157 -5.23 8.51 16.49
N GLN A 158 -6.41 7.91 16.35
CA GLN A 158 -6.88 6.84 17.23
C GLN A 158 -6.18 5.50 16.98
N LEU A 159 -5.61 5.30 15.78
CA LEU A 159 -4.81 4.10 15.44
C LEU A 159 -3.33 4.18 15.86
N ARG A 160 -2.81 5.37 16.23
CA ARG A 160 -1.40 5.61 16.57
C ARG A 160 -0.85 4.78 17.75
N CYS A 161 -1.67 3.99 18.44
CA CYS A 161 -1.21 3.13 19.53
C CYS A 161 -0.26 2.01 19.08
N ASN A 162 -0.28 1.61 17.79
CA ASN A 162 0.49 0.45 17.29
C ASN A 162 1.21 0.66 15.94
N THR A 163 1.03 1.80 15.26
CA THR A 163 1.58 2.04 13.90
C THR A 163 2.34 3.35 13.89
N THR A 164 3.56 3.36 13.33
CA THR A 164 4.30 4.59 13.05
C THR A 164 3.64 5.26 11.86
N ILE A 165 2.91 6.36 12.11
CA ILE A 165 2.27 7.17 11.08
C ILE A 165 3.13 8.40 10.82
N ASP A 166 3.73 8.48 9.63
CA ASP A 166 4.41 9.68 9.16
C ASP A 166 3.45 10.48 8.27
N ASP A 167 2.94 11.58 8.84
CA ASP A 167 2.01 12.50 8.20
C ASP A 167 2.56 13.95 8.10
N ASN A 168 3.83 14.18 8.51
CA ASN A 168 4.49 15.49 8.62
C ASN A 168 3.67 16.56 9.38
N ARG A 169 2.64 16.16 10.13
CA ARG A 169 1.78 17.06 10.88
C ARG A 169 2.15 17.00 12.35
N THR A 170 2.13 18.15 13.01
CA THR A 170 2.20 18.21 14.47
C THR A 170 0.98 17.49 15.06
N PRO A 171 1.14 16.81 16.21
CA PRO A 171 0.00 16.28 16.93
C PRO A 171 -1.13 17.28 17.12
N PRO A 172 -2.41 16.95 16.80
CA PRO A 172 -3.55 17.76 17.21
C PRO A 172 -3.46 17.91 18.72
N GLN A 173 -3.61 19.16 19.18
CA GLN A 173 -3.62 19.45 20.61
C GLN A 173 -4.83 18.72 21.23
N PRO A 174 -4.80 18.41 22.54
CA PRO A 174 -5.90 17.72 23.22
C PRO A 174 -7.29 18.40 23.11
N GLY A 175 -7.38 19.63 22.57
CA GLY A 175 -8.62 20.35 22.29
C GLY A 175 -9.02 20.45 20.81
N ASP A 176 -8.20 19.97 19.87
CA ASP A 176 -8.47 20.04 18.41
C ASP A 176 -9.23 18.81 17.90
N LEU A 177 -9.29 17.74 18.70
CA LEU A 177 -10.10 16.57 18.37
C LEU A 177 -11.58 16.91 18.59
N PRO A 178 -12.47 16.66 17.62
CA PRO A 178 -13.90 16.76 17.87
C PRO A 178 -14.23 15.85 19.06
N ILE A 179 -14.84 16.43 20.08
CA ILE A 179 -15.38 15.72 21.24
C ILE A 179 -16.42 14.69 20.79
N THR A 180 -15.96 13.53 20.34
CA THR A 180 -16.81 12.36 20.21
C THR A 180 -17.03 11.84 21.62
N HIS A 181 -18.12 12.29 22.24
CA HIS A 181 -18.67 11.64 23.42
C HIS A 181 -18.90 10.17 23.08
N THR A 182 -17.98 9.28 23.49
CA THR A 182 -18.28 7.93 23.99
C THR A 182 -16.97 7.23 24.35
N THR A 183 -16.59 7.30 25.63
CA THR A 183 -16.13 6.13 26.40
C THR A 183 -16.22 6.52 27.87
N THR A 184 -17.39 6.30 28.46
CA THR A 184 -17.53 6.22 29.91
C THR A 184 -16.80 4.96 30.36
N ARG A 185 -15.57 5.09 30.87
CA ARG A 185 -14.95 4.03 31.70
C ARG A 185 -15.67 4.02 33.04
N HIS A 186 -16.73 3.20 33.16
CA HIS A 186 -17.11 2.66 34.46
C HIS A 186 -16.18 1.49 34.75
N THR A 187 -15.12 1.76 35.51
CA THR A 187 -14.48 0.73 36.35
C THR A 187 -14.52 1.25 37.77
N GLN A 188 -15.61 0.93 38.48
CA GLN A 188 -15.54 0.80 39.93
C GLN A 188 -14.66 -0.42 40.21
N LEU A 189 -13.46 -0.16 40.73
CA LEU A 189 -12.68 -1.15 41.45
C LEU A 189 -12.81 -0.81 42.94
N SER A 190 -13.55 -1.67 43.64
CA SER A 190 -13.61 -1.75 45.09
C SER A 190 -12.23 -1.98 45.67
N TYR A 191 -11.85 -1.23 46.71
CA TYR A 191 -10.88 -1.68 47.71
C TYR A 191 -11.19 -1.07 49.08
N LYS A 192 -11.52 -1.99 50.00
CA LYS A 192 -11.72 -1.92 51.47
C LYS A 192 -12.96 -1.21 51.99
#